data_AF-A0A646HGM4-F1
#
_entry.id   AF-A0A646HGM4-F1
#
_cell.length_a   1.000
_cell.length_b   1.000
_cell.length_c   1.000
_cell.angle_alpha   90.00
_cell.angle_beta   90.00
_cell.angle_gamma   90.00
#
_symmetry.space_group_name_H-M   'P 1'
#
loop_
_entity.id
_entity.type
_entity.pdbx_description
1 polymer ?
#
loop_
_entity_poly.entity_id
_entity_poly.type
_entity_poly.pdbx_seq_one_letter_code
_entity_poly.pdbx_strand_id
1 'polypeptide(L)'
;MKKVIFTQEWIALHPYEKADETDLYYTELANEIYHALDEACYTHNFKNMDEAKQLALSIAGYFEDVISGTGIWKTFTEECKQRYGTYIPFYEKESEFIKSTLNEDDPAYDPEEINIADVKFLLWHHYQQSSFVQEAVPFLFGTLELAAKLAYNILDREYETAPENERLLTYLSEMPEIEGNAETTEEDIEKNKELDEIHRRDTLAWFHYGCYFNVGNQKRLQFTLQQMANSPQGLTEPLAYSVQMEMTIAGRNNLLALTSYEWLRKICRNMPTHKLWEDEEFRKKAIELHEKADHEKAIHDYNLLKAKGYEDKFIFLEDVKTLKEFLKEIEFELPKDIRFPQKYEKGIILSGSPYTGINISFGLAHCIASPENPYYVQERAETDSFGIISGNGLPFPYEIVCKLIENNLIPDANIFTSQYVKEEGLKITQANLQFLADYYLMGRKDKDLSPKELW
;
A
#
# COMPACT_ATOMS: atom_id res chain seq x y z
N MET A 1 -15.48 -24.36 20.07
CA MET A 1 -15.91 -23.32 19.11
C MET A 1 -16.35 -23.96 17.80
N LYS A 2 -17.28 -23.35 17.05
CA LYS A 2 -17.69 -23.87 15.72
C LYS A 2 -16.58 -23.57 14.71
N LYS A 3 -16.11 -24.57 13.94
CA LYS A 3 -15.13 -24.34 12.87
C LYS A 3 -15.79 -23.57 11.72
N VAL A 4 -15.23 -22.42 11.38
CA VAL A 4 -15.65 -21.52 10.29
C VAL A 4 -14.57 -21.41 9.22
N ILE A 5 -13.31 -21.46 9.64
CA ILE A 5 -12.11 -21.49 8.79
C ILE A 5 -11.60 -22.93 8.69
N PHE A 6 -11.32 -23.39 7.48
CA PHE A 6 -10.78 -24.74 7.21
C PHE A 6 -9.31 -24.68 6.81
N THR A 7 -8.59 -25.79 7.02
CA THR A 7 -7.16 -25.90 6.72
C THR A 7 -6.82 -25.55 5.28
N GLN A 8 -7.71 -25.83 4.32
CA GLN A 8 -7.49 -25.43 2.92
C GLN A 8 -7.43 -23.90 2.74
N GLU A 9 -8.19 -23.15 3.53
CA GLU A 9 -8.17 -21.68 3.51
C GLU A 9 -6.87 -21.15 4.13
N TRP A 10 -6.31 -21.84 5.13
CA TRP A 10 -5.00 -21.54 5.71
C TRP A 10 -3.84 -21.85 4.74
N ILE A 11 -3.85 -23.05 4.15
CA ILE A 11 -2.81 -23.47 3.19
C ILE A 11 -2.77 -22.56 1.95
N ALA A 12 -3.89 -21.96 1.56
CA ALA A 12 -3.91 -20.99 0.47
C ALA A 12 -3.04 -19.74 0.72
N LEU A 13 -2.67 -19.47 1.98
CA LEU A 13 -1.75 -18.39 2.35
C LEU A 13 -0.27 -18.76 2.22
N HIS A 14 0.05 -20.01 1.90
CA HIS A 14 1.38 -20.58 1.97
C HIS A 14 1.92 -20.98 0.59
N PRO A 15 3.25 -21.07 0.42
CA PRO A 15 3.86 -21.44 -0.86
C PRO A 15 3.88 -22.96 -1.09
N TYR A 16 3.29 -23.75 -0.19
CA TYR A 16 3.25 -25.21 -0.22
C TYR A 16 1.80 -25.71 -0.16
N GLU A 17 1.57 -26.95 -0.60
CA GLU A 17 0.22 -27.51 -0.73
C GLU A 17 -0.19 -28.49 0.39
N LYS A 18 0.78 -29.07 1.11
CA LYS A 18 0.52 -30.15 2.07
C LYS A 18 0.49 -29.62 3.50
N ALA A 19 -0.66 -29.78 4.14
CA ALA A 19 -0.81 -29.44 5.55
C ALA A 19 -0.09 -30.42 6.48
N ASP A 20 0.45 -29.91 7.58
CA ASP A 20 0.92 -30.70 8.73
C ASP A 20 0.32 -30.21 10.06
N GLU A 21 0.92 -30.62 11.18
CA GLU A 21 0.45 -30.29 12.53
C GLU A 21 0.58 -28.79 12.85
N THR A 22 1.61 -28.11 12.32
CA THR A 22 1.79 -26.66 12.45
C THR A 22 0.67 -25.91 11.75
N ASP A 23 0.32 -26.31 10.52
CA ASP A 23 -0.80 -25.70 9.79
C ASP A 23 -2.16 -25.92 10.49
N LEU A 24 -2.35 -27.10 11.10
CA LEU A 24 -3.55 -27.38 11.87
C LEU A 24 -3.64 -26.49 13.12
N TYR A 25 -2.52 -26.26 13.81
CA TYR A 25 -2.44 -25.35 14.95
C TYR A 25 -2.87 -23.94 14.57
N TYR A 26 -2.27 -23.34 13.53
CA TYR A 26 -2.61 -21.97 13.12
C TYR A 26 -4.02 -21.88 12.50
N THR A 27 -4.53 -22.94 11.89
CA THR A 27 -5.93 -23.01 11.47
C THR A 27 -6.87 -22.91 12.68
N GLU A 28 -6.54 -23.55 13.80
CA GLU A 28 -7.34 -23.49 15.03
C GLU A 28 -7.23 -22.12 15.71
N LEU A 29 -6.02 -21.55 15.75
CA LEU A 29 -5.79 -20.18 16.21
C LEU A 29 -6.60 -19.16 15.41
N ALA A 30 -6.59 -19.25 14.08
CA ALA A 30 -7.37 -18.37 13.19
C ALA A 30 -8.88 -18.48 13.47
N ASN A 31 -9.39 -19.67 13.80
CA ASN A 31 -10.79 -19.82 14.21
C ASN A 31 -11.07 -19.12 15.54
N GLU A 32 -10.18 -19.22 16.53
CA GLU A 32 -10.34 -18.53 17.82
C GLU A 32 -10.34 -17.01 17.64
N ILE A 33 -9.40 -16.48 16.84
CA ILE A 33 -9.34 -15.07 16.47
C ILE A 33 -10.65 -14.64 15.80
N TYR A 34 -11.15 -15.42 14.83
CA TYR A 34 -12.43 -15.10 14.16
C TYR A 34 -13.59 -14.93 15.16
N HIS A 35 -13.71 -15.84 16.14
CA HIS A 35 -14.79 -15.75 17.15
C HIS A 35 -14.60 -14.56 18.08
N ALA A 36 -13.36 -14.22 18.45
CA ALA A 36 -13.06 -13.01 19.22
C ALA A 36 -13.43 -11.72 18.45
N LEU A 37 -13.15 -11.67 17.15
CA LEU A 37 -13.57 -10.56 16.29
C LEU A 37 -15.10 -10.46 16.19
N ASP A 38 -15.80 -11.60 16.14
CA ASP A 38 -17.26 -11.67 16.10
C ASP A 38 -17.88 -11.21 17.42
N GLU A 39 -17.30 -11.62 18.56
CA GLU A 39 -17.69 -11.16 19.89
C GLU A 39 -17.54 -9.64 20.05
N ALA A 40 -16.47 -9.06 19.49
CA ALA A 40 -16.28 -7.61 19.42
C ALA A 40 -17.21 -6.90 18.41
N CYS A 41 -18.12 -7.63 17.75
CA CYS A 41 -18.98 -7.17 16.66
C CYS A 41 -18.19 -6.60 15.45
N TYR A 42 -16.90 -6.91 15.31
CA TYR A 42 -16.05 -6.35 14.25
C TYR A 42 -16.32 -7.00 12.88
N THR A 43 -16.69 -8.28 12.88
CA THR A 43 -17.05 -9.03 11.67
C THR A 43 -18.20 -8.37 10.89
N HIS A 44 -19.11 -7.66 11.59
CA HIS A 44 -20.24 -6.95 10.99
C HIS A 44 -19.84 -5.72 10.17
N ASN A 45 -18.58 -5.26 10.25
CA ASN A 45 -18.06 -4.21 9.38
C ASN A 45 -17.93 -4.72 7.92
N PHE A 46 -17.78 -6.03 7.73
CA PHE A 46 -17.64 -6.66 6.42
C PHE A 46 -19.01 -7.09 5.88
N LYS A 47 -19.21 -6.99 4.56
CA LYS A 47 -20.49 -7.43 3.96
C LYS A 47 -20.59 -8.94 3.81
N ASN A 48 -19.46 -9.64 3.75
CA ASN A 48 -19.43 -11.09 3.63
C ASN A 48 -18.51 -11.69 4.70
N MET A 49 -18.80 -12.94 5.04
CA MET A 49 -18.05 -13.70 6.03
C MET A 49 -16.61 -13.96 5.56
N ASP A 50 -16.38 -14.07 4.24
CA ASP A 50 -15.07 -14.41 3.70
C ASP A 50 -14.02 -13.32 3.99
N GLU A 51 -14.38 -12.04 3.93
CA GLU A 51 -13.47 -10.95 4.31
C GLU A 51 -13.09 -10.98 5.80
N ALA A 52 -14.06 -11.29 6.66
CA ALA A 52 -13.81 -11.45 8.09
C ALA A 52 -12.92 -12.67 8.38
N LYS A 53 -13.11 -13.79 7.65
CA LYS A 53 -12.21 -14.94 7.73
C LYS A 53 -10.79 -14.60 7.27
N GLN A 54 -10.66 -13.88 6.17
CA GLN A 54 -9.36 -13.46 5.63
C GLN A 54 -8.61 -12.58 6.62
N LEU A 55 -9.29 -11.68 7.33
CA LEU A 55 -8.68 -10.92 8.43
C LEU A 55 -8.18 -11.84 9.56
N ALA A 56 -8.99 -12.79 10.02
CA ALA A 56 -8.57 -13.71 11.08
C ALA A 56 -7.38 -14.59 10.65
N LEU A 57 -7.39 -15.07 9.41
CA LEU A 57 -6.28 -15.77 8.79
C LEU A 57 -5.02 -14.89 8.73
N SER A 58 -5.15 -13.61 8.35
CA SER A 58 -4.00 -12.70 8.27
C SER A 58 -3.42 -12.32 9.63
N ILE A 59 -4.24 -12.19 10.68
CA ILE A 59 -3.74 -11.99 12.05
C ILE A 59 -2.96 -13.24 12.50
N ALA A 60 -3.46 -14.45 12.21
CA ALA A 60 -2.73 -15.68 12.50
C ALA A 60 -1.44 -15.80 11.67
N GLY A 61 -1.44 -15.38 10.41
CA GLY A 61 -0.25 -15.35 9.55
C GLY A 61 0.81 -14.34 10.01
N TYR A 62 0.39 -13.16 10.50
CA TYR A 62 1.28 -12.22 11.18
C TYR A 62 1.94 -12.88 12.40
N PHE A 63 1.15 -13.55 13.23
CA PHE A 63 1.65 -14.23 14.42
C PHE A 63 2.64 -15.35 14.05
N GLU A 64 2.31 -16.18 13.06
CA GLU A 64 3.22 -17.21 12.55
C GLU A 64 4.53 -16.62 12.02
N ASP A 65 4.47 -15.52 11.28
CA ASP A 65 5.66 -14.84 10.77
C ASP A 65 6.58 -14.36 11.90
N VAL A 66 6.01 -13.76 12.95
CA VAL A 66 6.78 -13.31 14.13
C VAL A 66 7.40 -14.51 14.85
N ILE A 67 6.62 -15.56 15.14
CA ILE A 67 7.09 -16.77 15.84
C ILE A 67 8.17 -17.49 15.03
N SER A 68 7.95 -17.67 13.72
CA SER A 68 8.86 -18.41 12.83
C SER A 68 10.05 -17.58 12.36
N GLY A 69 10.08 -16.28 12.65
CA GLY A 69 11.16 -15.37 12.25
C GLY A 69 11.32 -15.20 10.74
N THR A 70 10.23 -15.28 9.95
CA THR A 70 10.34 -15.16 8.48
C THR A 70 10.67 -13.73 8.03
N GLY A 71 10.33 -12.75 8.87
CA GLY A 71 10.75 -11.35 8.75
C GLY A 71 9.89 -10.52 7.80
N ILE A 72 8.71 -11.00 7.40
CA ILE A 72 7.84 -10.27 6.46
C ILE A 72 7.32 -8.98 7.13
N TRP A 73 6.70 -9.10 8.30
CA TRP A 73 6.18 -7.97 9.08
C TRP A 73 7.31 -7.08 9.59
N LYS A 74 8.39 -7.67 10.07
CA LYS A 74 9.57 -6.93 10.53
C LYS A 74 10.14 -6.03 9.43
N THR A 75 10.22 -6.53 8.21
CA THR A 75 10.66 -5.73 7.06
C THR A 75 9.70 -4.56 6.81
N PHE A 76 8.39 -4.77 6.97
CA PHE A 76 7.41 -3.69 6.87
C PHE A 76 7.59 -2.60 7.93
N THR A 77 7.76 -2.98 9.19
CA THR A 77 7.91 -2.01 10.28
C THR A 77 9.24 -1.25 10.17
N GLU A 78 10.32 -1.90 9.73
CA GLU A 78 11.60 -1.25 9.43
C GLU A 78 11.46 -0.21 8.30
N GLU A 79 10.75 -0.54 7.21
CA GLU A 79 10.49 0.42 6.11
C GLU A 79 9.62 1.59 6.56
N CYS A 80 8.58 1.34 7.37
CA CYS A 80 7.79 2.38 7.99
C CYS A 80 8.66 3.29 8.86
N LYS A 81 9.53 2.71 9.70
CA LYS A 81 10.44 3.47 10.56
C LYS A 81 11.37 4.37 9.75
N GLN A 82 11.92 3.84 8.66
CA GLN A 82 12.80 4.58 7.76
C GLN A 82 12.09 5.75 7.06
N ARG A 83 10.85 5.55 6.59
CA ARG A 83 10.12 6.53 5.77
C ARG A 83 9.36 7.56 6.59
N TYR A 84 8.77 7.16 7.69
CA TYR A 84 7.82 7.98 8.47
C TYR A 84 8.29 8.24 9.91
N GLY A 85 9.39 7.62 10.35
CA GLY A 85 9.90 7.77 11.72
C GLY A 85 9.13 6.94 12.77
N THR A 86 8.16 6.13 12.35
CA THR A 86 7.35 5.24 13.18
C THR A 86 7.34 3.82 12.58
N TYR A 87 7.47 2.78 13.41
CA TYR A 87 7.35 1.38 13.04
C TYR A 87 5.96 1.02 12.52
N ILE A 88 4.91 1.58 13.13
CA ILE A 88 3.53 1.38 12.68
C ILE A 88 2.82 2.73 12.57
N PRO A 89 2.27 3.08 11.39
CA PRO A 89 1.48 4.28 11.19
C PRO A 89 0.31 4.36 12.17
N PHE A 90 0.04 5.57 12.68
CA PHE A 90 -1.04 5.89 13.63
C PHE A 90 -0.93 5.27 15.03
N TYR A 91 -0.58 3.99 15.14
CA TYR A 91 -0.78 3.20 16.36
C TYR A 91 0.43 3.14 17.31
N GLU A 92 1.68 3.28 16.82
CA GLU A 92 2.87 3.29 17.71
C GLU A 92 2.78 4.42 18.75
N LYS A 93 2.26 5.57 18.34
CA LYS A 93 2.17 6.78 19.16
C LYS A 93 0.73 7.21 19.43
N GLU A 94 -0.21 6.27 19.33
CA GLU A 94 -1.65 6.57 19.49
C GLU A 94 -1.94 7.29 20.81
N SER A 95 -1.27 6.89 21.90
CA SER A 95 -1.44 7.46 23.24
C SER A 95 -1.04 8.94 23.35
N GLU A 96 -0.23 9.46 22.42
CA GLU A 96 0.08 10.89 22.30
C GLU A 96 -1.14 11.70 21.82
N PHE A 97 -2.06 11.06 21.09
CA PHE A 97 -3.24 11.69 20.48
C PHE A 97 -4.53 11.36 21.22
N ILE A 98 -4.68 10.12 21.71
CA ILE A 98 -5.91 9.61 22.33
C ILE A 98 -5.60 9.07 23.73
N LYS A 99 -6.37 9.55 24.70
CA LYS A 99 -6.39 8.99 26.06
C LYS A 99 -7.55 8.01 26.17
N SER A 100 -7.27 6.73 25.94
CA SER A 100 -8.23 5.62 26.12
C SER A 100 -7.95 4.92 27.45
N THR A 101 -9.00 4.70 28.25
CA THR A 101 -8.90 3.89 29.49
C THR A 101 -8.63 2.42 29.22
N LEU A 102 -8.85 1.96 27.97
CA LEU A 102 -8.53 0.59 27.60
C LEU A 102 -7.03 0.42 27.38
N ASN A 103 -6.28 1.48 27.07
CA ASN A 103 -4.86 1.43 26.65
C ASN A 103 -3.90 1.72 27.82
N GLU A 104 -4.39 1.80 29.07
CA GLU A 104 -3.58 2.20 30.23
C GLU A 104 -2.50 1.18 30.61
N ASP A 105 -2.68 -0.09 30.22
CA ASP A 105 -1.79 -1.20 30.56
C ASP A 105 -1.00 -1.76 29.35
N ASP A 106 -1.15 -1.17 28.15
CA ASP A 106 -0.48 -1.70 26.95
C ASP A 106 1.04 -1.41 27.02
N PRO A 107 1.91 -2.41 26.74
CA PRO A 107 3.36 -2.20 26.75
C PRO A 107 3.80 -1.23 25.66
N ALA A 108 4.99 -0.64 25.83
CA ALA A 108 5.60 0.15 24.77
C ALA A 108 5.90 -0.73 23.55
N TYR A 109 5.81 -0.15 22.35
CA TYR A 109 6.06 -0.88 21.11
C TYR A 109 7.48 -1.47 21.09
N ASP A 110 7.58 -2.79 20.91
CA ASP A 110 8.84 -3.50 20.74
C ASP A 110 8.88 -4.18 19.35
N PRO A 111 9.79 -3.79 18.44
CA PRO A 111 9.85 -4.36 17.09
C PRO A 111 10.24 -5.84 17.03
N GLU A 112 10.68 -6.44 18.13
CA GLU A 112 11.02 -7.87 18.20
C GLU A 112 9.89 -8.74 18.80
N GLU A 113 8.81 -8.14 19.30
CA GLU A 113 7.68 -8.84 19.93
C GLU A 113 6.38 -8.64 19.14
N ILE A 114 5.32 -9.34 19.56
CA ILE A 114 3.97 -9.04 19.08
C ILE A 114 3.45 -7.76 19.70
N ASN A 115 2.82 -6.89 18.91
CA ASN A 115 2.29 -5.62 19.40
C ASN A 115 0.80 -5.48 19.11
N ILE A 116 0.04 -4.97 20.09
CA ILE A 116 -1.37 -4.60 19.86
C ILE A 116 -1.52 -3.58 18.72
N ALA A 117 -0.53 -2.69 18.56
CA ALA A 117 -0.48 -1.72 17.46
C ALA A 117 -0.43 -2.39 16.07
N ASP A 118 0.25 -3.53 15.94
CA ASP A 118 0.30 -4.31 14.70
C ASP A 118 -1.09 -4.89 14.38
N VAL A 119 -1.75 -5.47 15.39
CA VAL A 119 -3.12 -6.01 15.27
C VAL A 119 -4.11 -4.91 14.87
N LYS A 120 -4.02 -3.72 15.49
CA LYS A 120 -4.83 -2.54 15.12
C LYS A 120 -4.62 -2.15 13.66
N PHE A 121 -3.38 -2.15 13.19
CA PHE A 121 -3.08 -1.87 11.79
C PHE A 121 -3.68 -2.91 10.85
N LEU A 122 -3.54 -4.21 11.14
CA LEU A 122 -4.13 -5.27 10.34
C LEU A 122 -5.65 -5.15 10.27
N LEU A 123 -6.31 -4.85 11.39
CA LEU A 123 -7.75 -4.60 11.45
C LEU A 123 -8.18 -3.47 10.51
N TRP A 124 -7.52 -2.31 10.60
CA TRP A 124 -7.81 -1.17 9.74
C TRP A 124 -7.47 -1.44 8.28
N HIS A 125 -6.30 -2.01 8.00
CA HIS A 125 -5.83 -2.28 6.64
C HIS A 125 -6.79 -3.22 5.91
N HIS A 126 -7.19 -4.32 6.54
CA HIS A 126 -8.17 -5.24 5.94
C HIS A 126 -9.53 -4.58 5.73
N TYR A 127 -9.98 -3.75 6.66
CA TYR A 127 -11.25 -3.06 6.49
C TYR A 127 -11.19 -2.05 5.35
N GLN A 128 -10.12 -1.25 5.27
CA GLN A 128 -9.88 -0.31 4.17
C GLN A 128 -9.74 -1.00 2.80
N GLN A 129 -9.18 -2.21 2.75
CA GLN A 129 -9.01 -3.00 1.53
C GLN A 129 -10.25 -3.84 1.17
N SER A 130 -11.31 -3.78 1.98
CA SER A 130 -12.58 -4.46 1.67
C SER A 130 -13.15 -3.98 0.34
N SER A 131 -13.76 -4.89 -0.43
CA SER A 131 -14.30 -4.60 -1.76
C SER A 131 -15.44 -3.59 -1.78
N PHE A 132 -15.92 -3.17 -0.61
CA PHE A 132 -17.07 -2.30 -0.45
C PHE A 132 -16.73 -0.92 0.10
N VAL A 133 -15.50 -0.75 0.57
CA VAL A 133 -15.02 0.55 1.03
C VAL A 133 -14.67 1.37 -0.20
N GLN A 134 -15.47 2.40 -0.47
CA GLN A 134 -15.28 3.33 -1.59
C GLN A 134 -14.61 4.63 -1.14
N GLU A 135 -14.59 4.88 0.17
CA GLU A 135 -14.06 6.08 0.78
C GLU A 135 -12.97 5.71 1.78
N ALA A 136 -12.17 6.70 2.15
CA ALA A 136 -11.14 6.50 3.15
C ALA A 136 -11.74 6.24 4.53
N VAL A 137 -11.28 5.18 5.18
CA VAL A 137 -11.75 4.75 6.49
C VAL A 137 -10.87 5.37 7.57
N PRO A 138 -11.44 6.10 8.53
CA PRO A 138 -10.71 6.56 9.69
C PRO A 138 -10.04 5.39 10.42
N PHE A 139 -8.78 5.55 10.80
CA PHE A 139 -7.96 4.51 11.46
C PHE A 139 -8.22 4.41 12.96
N LEU A 140 -9.28 5.03 13.47
CA LEU A 140 -9.71 4.89 14.84
C LEU A 140 -11.20 4.69 14.80
N PHE A 141 -11.69 3.55 15.30
CA PHE A 141 -13.11 3.39 15.55
C PHE A 141 -13.54 2.40 16.61
N GLY A 142 -14.74 2.62 17.15
CA GLY A 142 -15.17 2.04 18.44
C GLY A 142 -15.07 0.51 18.53
N THR A 143 -15.32 -0.23 17.45
CA THR A 143 -15.19 -1.70 17.44
C THR A 143 -13.74 -2.18 17.27
N LEU A 144 -12.84 -1.35 16.73
CA LEU A 144 -11.45 -1.69 16.47
C LEU A 144 -10.67 -1.94 17.76
N GLU A 145 -10.84 -1.09 18.77
CA GLU A 145 -10.09 -1.20 20.04
C GLU A 145 -10.37 -2.51 20.78
N LEU A 146 -11.65 -2.85 20.94
CA LEU A 146 -12.07 -4.08 21.59
C LEU A 146 -11.62 -5.31 20.78
N ALA A 147 -11.79 -5.27 19.46
CA ALA A 147 -11.39 -6.36 18.57
C ALA A 147 -9.87 -6.62 18.64
N ALA A 148 -9.07 -5.54 18.63
CA ALA A 148 -7.61 -5.63 18.76
C ALA A 148 -7.21 -6.26 20.08
N LYS A 149 -7.83 -5.85 21.19
CA LYS A 149 -7.55 -6.39 22.53
C LYS A 149 -7.90 -7.87 22.64
N LEU A 150 -9.09 -8.28 22.18
CA LEU A 150 -9.48 -9.69 22.23
C LEU A 150 -8.58 -10.58 21.35
N ALA A 151 -8.22 -10.12 20.15
CA ALA A 151 -7.30 -10.85 19.28
C ALA A 151 -5.88 -10.90 19.88
N TYR A 152 -5.35 -9.77 20.34
CA TYR A 152 -4.01 -9.70 20.95
C TYR A 152 -3.89 -10.60 22.19
N ASN A 153 -4.89 -10.63 23.07
CA ASN A 153 -4.87 -11.50 24.24
C ASN A 153 -4.80 -12.99 23.88
N ILE A 154 -5.33 -13.40 22.72
CA ILE A 154 -5.17 -14.76 22.22
C ILE A 154 -3.72 -14.99 21.78
N LEU A 155 -3.14 -14.05 21.03
CA LEU A 155 -1.75 -14.15 20.56
C LEU A 155 -0.77 -14.19 21.74
N ASP A 156 -0.92 -13.28 22.71
CA ASP A 156 -0.10 -13.18 23.91
C ASP A 156 -0.13 -14.47 24.75
N ARG A 157 -1.32 -15.08 24.89
CA ARG A 157 -1.48 -16.36 25.59
C ARG A 157 -0.69 -17.50 24.92
N GLU A 158 -0.63 -17.50 23.60
CA GLU A 158 0.00 -18.56 22.81
C GLU A 158 1.48 -18.27 22.46
N TYR A 159 1.97 -17.05 22.72
CA TYR A 159 3.27 -16.56 22.24
C TYR A 159 4.45 -17.47 22.61
N GLU A 160 4.47 -17.98 23.83
CA GLU A 160 5.55 -18.85 24.35
C GLU A 160 5.45 -20.30 23.88
N THR A 161 4.32 -20.73 23.32
CA THR A 161 4.03 -22.15 23.02
C THR A 161 3.73 -22.43 21.55
N ALA A 162 3.53 -21.39 20.74
CA ALA A 162 3.23 -21.53 19.33
C ALA A 162 4.40 -22.21 18.58
N PRO A 163 4.12 -23.19 17.69
CA PRO A 163 5.15 -23.85 16.90
C PRO A 163 5.69 -22.92 15.80
N GLU A 164 7.00 -22.96 15.59
CA GLU A 164 7.64 -22.33 14.43
C GLU A 164 7.30 -23.11 13.15
N ASN A 165 7.06 -22.37 12.06
CA ASN A 165 6.91 -22.93 10.73
C ASN A 165 8.26 -23.01 10.02
N GLU A 166 9.05 -24.02 10.40
CA GLU A 166 10.37 -24.28 9.79
C GLU A 166 10.29 -24.44 8.27
N ARG A 167 9.18 -24.97 7.73
CA ARG A 167 9.04 -25.18 6.28
C ARG A 167 8.91 -23.87 5.52
N LEU A 168 8.16 -22.90 6.04
CA LEU A 168 8.04 -21.57 5.43
C LEU A 168 9.39 -20.85 5.48
N LEU A 169 10.09 -20.92 6.61
CA LEU A 169 11.42 -20.34 6.77
C LEU A 169 12.43 -20.99 5.81
N THR A 170 12.44 -22.32 5.72
CA THR A 170 13.26 -23.08 4.76
C THR A 170 12.92 -22.72 3.32
N TYR A 171 11.64 -22.64 2.95
CA TYR A 171 11.23 -22.25 1.60
C TYR A 171 11.76 -20.86 1.21
N LEU A 172 11.70 -19.90 2.14
CA LEU A 172 12.21 -18.55 1.92
C LEU A 172 13.74 -18.47 1.95
N SER A 173 14.41 -19.39 2.65
CA SER A 173 15.85 -19.29 2.93
C SER A 173 16.72 -20.15 2.00
N GLU A 174 16.26 -21.34 1.65
CA GLU A 174 17.05 -22.35 0.93
C GLU A 174 16.79 -22.32 -0.57
N MET A 175 17.83 -22.59 -1.35
CA MET A 175 17.72 -22.67 -2.81
C MET A 175 17.28 -24.09 -3.19
N PRO A 176 16.45 -24.26 -4.24
CA PRO A 176 16.18 -25.58 -4.77
C PRO A 176 17.48 -26.22 -5.30
N GLU A 177 17.76 -27.46 -4.88
CA GLU A 177 18.91 -28.23 -5.34
C GLU A 177 18.48 -29.49 -6.10
N ILE A 178 19.29 -29.93 -7.06
CA ILE A 178 19.11 -31.21 -7.75
C ILE A 178 19.63 -32.33 -6.84
N GLU A 179 18.78 -33.29 -6.51
CA GLU A 179 19.20 -34.50 -5.78
C GLU A 179 20.15 -35.36 -6.65
N GLY A 180 21.46 -35.29 -6.39
CA GLY A 180 22.45 -36.23 -6.94
C GLY A 180 23.75 -35.61 -7.50
N ASN A 181 24.85 -35.92 -6.81
CA ASN A 181 26.28 -35.85 -7.18
C ASN A 181 26.96 -34.49 -7.44
N ALA A 182 28.12 -34.36 -6.78
CA ALA A 182 29.03 -33.22 -6.66
C ALA A 182 29.86 -32.88 -7.91
N GLU A 183 29.42 -33.25 -9.11
CA GLU A 183 30.07 -32.88 -10.37
C GLU A 183 29.13 -32.01 -11.20
N THR A 184 29.27 -30.68 -11.07
CA THR A 184 28.50 -29.68 -11.85
C THR A 184 28.82 -29.79 -13.34
N THR A 185 28.02 -30.54 -14.08
CA THR A 185 28.04 -30.51 -15.55
C THR A 185 27.37 -29.23 -16.06
N GLU A 186 27.61 -28.85 -17.33
CA GLU A 186 26.88 -27.73 -17.96
C GLU A 186 25.35 -27.96 -17.95
N GLU A 187 24.91 -29.23 -18.01
CA GLU A 187 23.50 -29.60 -17.92
C GLU A 187 22.92 -29.36 -16.51
N ASP A 188 23.69 -29.65 -15.46
CA ASP A 188 23.26 -29.40 -14.08
C ASP A 188 23.20 -27.90 -13.78
N ILE A 189 24.12 -27.11 -14.35
CA ILE A 189 24.09 -25.64 -14.25
C ILE A 189 22.81 -25.09 -14.88
N GLU A 190 22.44 -25.57 -16.07
CA GLU A 190 21.24 -25.09 -16.76
C GLU A 190 19.95 -25.49 -16.03
N LYS A 191 19.87 -26.73 -15.52
CA LYS A 191 18.74 -27.18 -14.69
C LYS A 191 18.62 -26.38 -13.40
N ASN A 192 19.74 -26.08 -12.74
CA ASN A 192 19.72 -25.23 -11.54
C ASN A 192 19.21 -23.82 -11.84
N LYS A 193 19.57 -23.24 -12.99
CA LYS A 193 18.99 -21.96 -13.42
C LYS A 193 17.49 -22.06 -13.65
N GLU A 194 17.02 -23.11 -14.32
CA GLU A 194 15.58 -23.34 -14.54
C GLU A 194 14.83 -23.46 -13.20
N LEU A 195 15.40 -24.19 -12.23
CA LEU A 195 14.84 -24.29 -10.87
C LEU A 195 14.82 -22.95 -10.14
N ASP A 196 15.89 -22.16 -10.25
CA ASP A 196 15.97 -20.80 -9.69
C ASP A 196 14.89 -19.88 -10.30
N GLU A 197 14.64 -19.98 -11.62
CA GLU A 197 13.60 -19.21 -12.31
C GLU A 197 12.19 -19.64 -11.87
N ILE A 198 11.93 -20.94 -11.76
CA ILE A 198 10.65 -21.49 -11.29
C ILE A 198 10.39 -21.05 -9.85
N HIS A 199 11.38 -21.21 -8.96
CA HIS A 199 11.25 -20.81 -7.57
C HIS A 199 11.02 -19.30 -7.45
N ARG A 200 11.79 -18.47 -8.17
CA ARG A 200 11.58 -17.01 -8.20
C ARG A 200 10.16 -16.64 -8.64
N ARG A 201 9.66 -17.27 -9.71
CA ARG A 201 8.30 -17.04 -10.23
C ARG A 201 7.24 -17.42 -9.21
N ASP A 202 7.36 -18.60 -8.61
CA ASP A 202 6.36 -19.15 -7.69
C ASP A 202 6.36 -18.35 -6.38
N THR A 203 7.53 -17.98 -5.86
CA THR A 203 7.66 -17.10 -4.68
C THR A 203 7.08 -15.71 -4.96
N LEU A 204 7.29 -15.13 -6.16
CA LEU A 204 6.66 -13.86 -6.55
C LEU A 204 5.14 -13.95 -6.56
N ALA A 205 4.59 -15.01 -7.17
CA ALA A 205 3.15 -15.22 -7.27
C ALA A 205 2.52 -15.46 -5.89
N TRP A 206 3.12 -16.35 -5.09
CA TRP A 206 2.68 -16.59 -3.71
C TRP A 206 2.72 -15.30 -2.89
N PHE A 207 3.85 -14.59 -2.88
CA PHE A 207 3.97 -13.37 -2.10
C PHE A 207 2.92 -12.34 -2.51
N HIS A 208 2.71 -12.14 -3.81
CA HIS A 208 1.77 -11.13 -4.30
C HIS A 208 0.30 -11.48 -4.04
N TYR A 209 -0.09 -12.76 -4.17
CA TYR A 209 -1.51 -13.17 -4.20
C TYR A 209 -1.96 -13.99 -3.00
N GLY A 210 -1.06 -14.77 -2.40
CA GLY A 210 -1.35 -15.71 -1.32
C GLY A 210 -0.89 -15.23 0.05
N CYS A 211 0.27 -14.56 0.15
CA CYS A 211 0.82 -14.14 1.43
C CYS A 211 -0.17 -13.28 2.22
N TYR A 212 -0.28 -13.56 3.52
CA TYR A 212 -1.17 -12.89 4.47
C TYR A 212 -1.05 -11.34 4.44
N PHE A 213 0.14 -10.86 4.06
CA PHE A 213 0.55 -9.47 4.03
C PHE A 213 -0.11 -8.66 2.89
N ASN A 214 -0.39 -9.28 1.74
CA ASN A 214 -0.79 -8.56 0.52
C ASN A 214 -2.30 -8.65 0.25
N VAL A 215 -3.06 -7.87 1.03
CA VAL A 215 -4.53 -7.89 1.00
C VAL A 215 -5.09 -7.30 -0.31
N GLY A 216 -6.04 -8.03 -0.90
CA GLY A 216 -6.85 -7.55 -2.03
C GLY A 216 -6.26 -7.76 -3.42
N ASN A 217 -4.98 -8.13 -3.55
CA ASN A 217 -4.35 -8.37 -4.85
C ASN A 217 -5.02 -9.49 -5.66
N GLN A 218 -5.41 -10.58 -4.99
CA GLN A 218 -6.14 -11.67 -5.63
C GLN A 218 -7.47 -11.20 -6.21
N LYS A 219 -8.20 -10.33 -5.49
CA LYS A 219 -9.46 -9.75 -5.97
C LYS A 219 -9.23 -8.78 -7.13
N ARG A 220 -8.16 -7.98 -7.09
CA ARG A 220 -7.76 -7.09 -8.21
C ARG A 220 -7.47 -7.89 -9.47
N LEU A 221 -6.73 -9.00 -9.36
CA LEU A 221 -6.49 -9.89 -10.49
C LEU A 221 -7.80 -10.44 -11.06
N GLN A 222 -8.69 -10.97 -10.20
CA GLN A 222 -10.00 -11.47 -10.64
C GLN A 222 -10.80 -10.41 -11.39
N PHE A 223 -10.82 -9.18 -10.89
CA PHE A 223 -11.52 -8.07 -11.52
C PHE A 223 -10.92 -7.71 -12.89
N THR A 224 -9.58 -7.61 -12.98
CA THR A 224 -8.88 -7.35 -14.24
C THR A 224 -9.17 -8.44 -15.28
N LEU A 225 -9.06 -9.72 -14.89
CA LEU A 225 -9.35 -10.85 -15.77
C LEU A 225 -10.82 -10.87 -16.23
N GLN A 226 -11.76 -10.53 -15.33
CA GLN A 226 -13.18 -10.43 -15.68
C GLN A 226 -13.44 -9.29 -16.69
N GLN A 227 -12.81 -8.13 -16.52
CA GLN A 227 -12.92 -7.03 -17.50
C GLN A 227 -12.39 -7.44 -18.88
N MET A 228 -11.25 -8.13 -18.91
CA MET A 228 -10.65 -8.62 -20.16
C MET A 228 -11.53 -9.68 -20.83
N ALA A 229 -12.11 -10.59 -20.05
CA ALA A 229 -13.07 -11.58 -20.56
C ALA A 229 -14.30 -10.94 -21.20
N ASN A 230 -14.74 -9.78 -20.69
CA ASN A 230 -15.87 -9.02 -21.22
C ASN A 230 -15.48 -8.07 -22.37
N SER A 231 -14.19 -7.94 -22.70
CA SER A 231 -13.70 -7.09 -23.77
C SER A 231 -13.92 -7.73 -25.16
N PRO A 232 -13.99 -6.94 -26.25
CA PRO A 232 -14.12 -7.49 -27.61
C PRO A 232 -12.99 -8.43 -28.02
N GLN A 233 -11.80 -8.29 -27.42
CA GLN A 233 -10.64 -9.15 -27.68
C GLN A 233 -10.77 -10.53 -27.00
N GLY A 234 -11.59 -10.66 -25.95
CA GLY A 234 -11.74 -11.88 -25.14
C GLY A 234 -10.53 -12.16 -24.24
N LEU A 235 -10.65 -13.18 -23.38
CA LEU A 235 -9.58 -13.65 -22.50
C LEU A 235 -9.04 -15.00 -22.98
N THR A 236 -7.73 -15.08 -23.20
CA THR A 236 -7.01 -16.33 -23.48
C THR A 236 -6.11 -16.69 -22.29
N GLU A 237 -5.78 -17.96 -22.14
CA GLU A 237 -4.90 -18.45 -21.07
C GLU A 237 -3.51 -17.80 -21.09
N PRO A 238 -2.81 -17.65 -22.24
CA PRO A 238 -1.53 -16.93 -22.27
C PRO A 238 -1.63 -15.46 -21.85
N LEU A 239 -2.74 -14.79 -22.20
CA LEU A 239 -2.96 -13.40 -21.79
C LEU A 239 -3.23 -13.31 -20.29
N ALA A 240 -4.04 -14.22 -19.73
CA ALA A 240 -4.30 -14.29 -18.30
C ALA A 240 -3.01 -14.48 -17.49
N TYR A 241 -2.16 -15.42 -17.93
CA TYR A 241 -0.86 -15.65 -17.31
C TYR A 241 0.08 -14.44 -17.41
N SER A 242 0.13 -13.79 -18.59
CA SER A 242 0.95 -12.58 -18.79
C SER A 242 0.55 -11.46 -17.83
N VAL A 243 -0.76 -11.22 -17.69
CA VAL A 243 -1.29 -10.18 -16.80
C VAL A 243 -1.01 -10.51 -15.33
N GLN A 244 -1.20 -11.77 -14.95
CA GLN A 244 -0.86 -12.24 -13.61
C GLN A 244 0.62 -11.97 -13.31
N MET A 245 1.53 -12.32 -14.22
CA MET A 245 2.97 -12.12 -14.02
C MET A 245 3.38 -10.64 -14.02
N GLU A 246 2.81 -9.83 -14.90
CA GLU A 246 3.09 -8.38 -14.92
C GLU A 246 2.71 -7.72 -13.58
N MET A 247 1.57 -8.12 -13.01
CA MET A 247 1.12 -7.60 -11.72
C MET A 247 2.06 -7.97 -10.56
N THR A 248 2.67 -9.17 -10.55
CA THR A 248 3.64 -9.53 -9.50
C THR A 248 4.95 -8.73 -9.61
N ILE A 249 5.32 -8.35 -10.83
CA ILE A 249 6.57 -7.65 -11.14
C ILE A 249 6.45 -6.13 -10.92
N ALA A 250 5.41 -5.52 -11.49
CA ALA A 250 5.27 -4.07 -11.57
C ALA A 250 4.16 -3.52 -10.67
N GLY A 251 3.27 -4.37 -10.15
CA GLY A 251 2.14 -3.94 -9.34
C GLY A 251 2.56 -3.34 -8.01
N ARG A 252 2.10 -2.12 -7.73
CA ARG A 252 2.36 -1.36 -6.50
C ARG A 252 1.18 -1.35 -5.52
N ASN A 253 0.34 -2.39 -5.60
CA ASN A 253 -0.83 -2.54 -4.74
C ASN A 253 -0.49 -3.08 -3.34
N ASN A 254 0.76 -3.50 -3.12
CA ASN A 254 1.24 -3.95 -1.83
C ASN A 254 1.42 -2.76 -0.88
N LEU A 255 1.56 -3.04 0.41
CA LEU A 255 1.87 -2.02 1.41
C LEU A 255 3.11 -1.20 1.01
N LEU A 256 3.06 0.10 1.34
CA LEU A 256 4.08 1.10 1.02
C LEU A 256 4.41 1.26 -0.47
N ALA A 257 3.54 0.76 -1.35
CA ALA A 257 3.65 0.81 -2.80
C ALA A 257 4.95 0.21 -3.36
N LEU A 258 5.56 -0.73 -2.63
CA LEU A 258 6.64 -1.57 -3.17
C LEU A 258 6.06 -2.65 -4.07
N THR A 259 6.80 -3.02 -5.11
CA THR A 259 6.46 -4.23 -5.87
C THR A 259 6.78 -5.49 -5.05
N SER A 260 6.21 -6.64 -5.42
CA SER A 260 6.51 -7.90 -4.72
C SER A 260 7.98 -8.27 -4.82
N TYR A 261 8.61 -7.95 -5.96
CA TYR A 261 10.06 -8.09 -6.14
C TYR A 261 10.85 -7.23 -5.14
N GLU A 262 10.48 -5.96 -4.96
CA GLU A 262 11.16 -5.07 -4.00
C GLU A 262 10.98 -5.55 -2.55
N TRP A 263 9.81 -6.07 -2.20
CA TRP A 263 9.56 -6.69 -0.89
C TRP A 263 10.43 -7.92 -0.68
N LEU A 264 10.39 -8.90 -1.60
CA LEU A 264 11.15 -10.15 -1.46
C LEU A 264 12.66 -9.90 -1.41
N ARG A 265 13.15 -8.92 -2.18
CA ARG A 265 14.54 -8.46 -2.10
C ARG A 265 14.91 -7.99 -0.69
N LYS A 266 14.02 -7.27 -0.01
CA LYS A 266 14.25 -6.75 1.36
C LYS A 266 14.09 -7.83 2.43
N ILE A 267 13.05 -8.66 2.32
CA ILE A 267 12.76 -9.76 3.26
C ILE A 267 13.90 -10.77 3.24
N CYS A 268 14.31 -11.21 2.05
CA CYS A 268 15.37 -12.21 1.90
C CYS A 268 16.78 -11.64 2.03
N ARG A 269 16.99 -10.36 2.43
CA ARG A 269 18.32 -9.69 2.40
C ARG A 269 19.44 -10.46 3.12
N ASN A 270 19.09 -11.22 4.14
CA ASN A 270 20.03 -12.00 4.96
C ASN A 270 19.94 -13.53 4.69
N MET A 271 19.21 -13.93 3.64
CA MET A 271 18.95 -15.33 3.28
C MET A 271 19.74 -15.72 2.01
N PRO A 272 20.14 -16.99 1.85
CA PRO A 272 20.78 -17.48 0.62
C PRO A 272 20.00 -17.17 -0.67
N THR A 273 18.67 -17.22 -0.61
CA THR A 273 17.75 -16.85 -1.69
C THR A 273 17.82 -15.38 -2.12
N HIS A 274 18.48 -14.50 -1.36
CA HIS A 274 18.69 -13.11 -1.75
C HIS A 274 19.26 -12.99 -3.17
N LYS A 275 20.13 -13.93 -3.55
CA LYS A 275 20.77 -13.94 -4.88
C LYS A 275 19.77 -14.00 -6.04
N LEU A 276 18.59 -14.60 -5.85
CA LEU A 276 17.52 -14.61 -6.86
C LEU A 276 16.97 -13.22 -7.12
N TRP A 277 16.96 -12.39 -6.08
CA TRP A 277 16.43 -11.03 -6.13
C TRP A 277 17.50 -10.02 -6.56
N GLU A 278 18.78 -10.38 -6.56
CA GLU A 278 19.89 -9.56 -7.09
C GLU A 278 20.27 -9.91 -8.54
N ASP A 279 19.54 -10.83 -9.20
CA ASP A 279 19.79 -11.20 -10.59
C ASP A 279 19.63 -9.99 -11.53
N GLU A 280 20.77 -9.50 -12.04
CA GLU A 280 20.81 -8.36 -12.97
C GLU A 280 20.14 -8.64 -14.32
N GLU A 281 20.20 -9.88 -14.81
CA GLU A 281 19.62 -10.23 -16.09
C GLU A 281 18.10 -10.20 -15.99
N PHE A 282 17.55 -10.80 -14.93
CA PHE A 282 16.13 -10.69 -14.62
C PHE A 282 15.72 -9.22 -14.41
N ARG A 283 16.48 -8.47 -13.61
CA ARG A 283 16.19 -7.05 -13.36
C ARG A 283 16.11 -6.23 -14.66
N LYS A 284 17.08 -6.39 -15.56
CA LYS A 284 17.10 -5.66 -16.84
C LYS A 284 15.96 -6.07 -17.76
N LYS A 285 15.63 -7.36 -17.82
CA LYS A 285 14.61 -7.89 -18.74
C LYS A 285 13.18 -7.66 -18.25
N ALA A 286 12.94 -7.74 -16.95
CA ALA A 286 11.60 -7.75 -16.39
C ALA A 286 11.26 -6.48 -15.61
N ILE A 287 12.22 -5.87 -14.90
CA ILE A 287 11.93 -4.76 -13.98
C ILE A 287 12.19 -3.40 -14.64
N GLU A 288 13.37 -3.18 -15.22
CA GLU A 288 13.77 -1.87 -15.77
C GLU A 288 12.85 -1.37 -16.89
N LEU A 289 12.21 -2.28 -17.63
CA LEU A 289 11.23 -1.91 -18.65
C LEU A 289 10.03 -1.14 -18.05
N HIS A 290 9.66 -1.42 -16.80
CA HIS A 290 8.59 -0.73 -16.09
C HIS A 290 9.08 0.50 -15.31
N GLU A 291 10.39 0.63 -15.07
CA GLU A 291 10.98 1.79 -14.38
C GLU A 291 11.30 2.95 -15.33
N LYS A 292 11.48 2.67 -16.63
CA LYS A 292 11.74 3.69 -17.65
C LYS A 292 10.45 4.37 -18.07
N ALA A 293 10.04 5.38 -17.31
CA ALA A 293 9.03 6.33 -17.77
C ALA A 293 9.70 7.40 -18.67
N ASP A 294 9.14 7.60 -19.86
CA ASP A 294 9.54 8.70 -20.74
C ASP A 294 8.98 10.02 -20.19
N HIS A 295 9.86 10.80 -19.55
CA HIS A 295 9.54 12.11 -19.01
C HIS A 295 9.94 13.26 -19.94
N GLU A 296 10.43 13.01 -21.17
CA GLU A 296 10.95 14.09 -22.04
C GLU A 296 9.93 15.20 -22.24
N LYS A 297 8.67 14.82 -22.50
CA LYS A 297 7.57 15.77 -22.64
C LYS A 297 7.25 16.49 -21.33
N ALA A 298 7.18 15.76 -20.21
CA ALA A 298 6.90 16.35 -18.91
C ALA A 298 7.97 17.38 -18.51
N ILE A 299 9.24 17.04 -18.73
CA ILE A 299 10.39 17.93 -18.51
C ILE A 299 10.31 19.15 -19.43
N HIS A 300 9.96 18.96 -20.71
CA HIS A 300 9.76 20.08 -21.63
C HIS A 300 8.68 21.04 -21.11
N ASP A 301 7.51 20.52 -20.76
CA ASP A 301 6.36 21.30 -20.29
C ASP A 301 6.70 22.02 -18.97
N TYR A 302 7.41 21.36 -18.05
CA TYR A 302 7.88 21.97 -16.81
C TYR A 302 8.89 23.10 -17.04
N ASN A 303 9.81 22.93 -17.99
CA ASN A 303 10.81 23.94 -18.31
C ASN A 303 10.19 25.24 -18.85
N LEU A 304 9.00 25.19 -19.46
CA LEU A 304 8.26 26.39 -19.86
C LEU A 304 7.83 27.24 -18.65
N LEU A 305 7.39 26.61 -17.56
CA LEU A 305 7.08 27.29 -16.30
C LEU A 305 8.34 27.87 -15.67
N LYS A 306 9.40 27.05 -15.58
CA LYS A 306 10.70 27.44 -15.02
C LYS A 306 11.31 28.64 -15.75
N ALA A 307 11.21 28.69 -17.08
CA ALA A 307 11.72 29.81 -17.88
C ALA A 307 11.06 31.16 -17.56
N LYS A 308 9.87 31.16 -16.96
CA LYS A 308 9.12 32.38 -16.58
C LYS A 308 9.11 32.63 -15.07
N GLY A 309 9.88 31.86 -14.28
CA GLY A 309 9.96 32.05 -12.83
C GLY A 309 8.80 31.45 -12.04
N TYR A 310 8.12 30.46 -12.61
CA TYR A 310 7.00 29.73 -11.99
C TYR A 310 7.37 28.32 -11.54
N GLU A 311 8.67 28.01 -11.43
CA GLU A 311 9.15 26.77 -10.82
C GLU A 311 8.53 26.60 -9.42
N ASP A 312 8.03 25.39 -9.16
CA ASP A 312 7.43 24.99 -7.88
C ASP A 312 6.25 25.81 -7.34
N LYS A 313 5.68 26.72 -8.13
CA LYS A 313 4.53 27.52 -7.71
C LYS A 313 3.20 26.85 -8.01
N PHE A 314 2.25 27.11 -7.13
CA PHE A 314 0.83 26.92 -7.39
C PHE A 314 0.24 28.24 -7.89
N ILE A 315 -0.35 28.22 -9.08
CA ILE A 315 -0.89 29.40 -9.75
C ILE A 315 -2.41 29.30 -9.71
N PHE A 316 -3.05 30.34 -9.19
CA PHE A 316 -4.50 30.38 -8.99
C PHE A 316 -5.14 31.33 -9.99
N LEU A 317 -5.89 30.77 -10.94
CA LEU A 317 -6.49 31.50 -12.07
C LEU A 317 -8.01 31.52 -11.91
N GLU A 318 -8.66 32.63 -12.25
CA GLU A 318 -10.09 32.80 -11.98
C GLU A 318 -10.95 31.85 -12.84
N ASP A 319 -10.59 31.70 -14.11
CA ASP A 319 -11.41 31.03 -15.12
C ASP A 319 -10.59 30.51 -16.31
N VAL A 320 -11.25 29.80 -17.24
CA VAL A 320 -10.62 29.27 -18.45
C VAL A 320 -10.07 30.37 -19.36
N LYS A 321 -10.57 31.62 -19.27
CA LYS A 321 -10.05 32.73 -20.06
C LYS A 321 -8.66 33.12 -19.57
N THR A 322 -8.52 33.38 -18.27
CA THR A 322 -7.25 33.68 -17.61
C THR A 322 -6.27 32.51 -17.70
N LEU A 323 -6.75 31.26 -17.64
CA LEU A 323 -5.95 30.07 -17.94
C LEU A 323 -5.33 30.10 -19.34
N LYS A 324 -6.14 30.36 -20.38
CA LYS A 324 -5.64 30.39 -21.77
C LYS A 324 -4.67 31.55 -22.01
N GLU A 325 -4.89 32.69 -21.37
CA GLU A 325 -3.96 33.83 -21.40
C GLU A 325 -2.62 33.46 -20.77
N PHE A 326 -2.65 32.80 -19.61
CA PHE A 326 -1.45 32.32 -18.92
C PHE A 326 -0.69 31.25 -19.72
N LEU A 327 -1.38 30.25 -20.27
CA LEU A 327 -0.74 29.21 -21.08
C LEU A 327 -0.04 29.80 -22.33
N LYS A 328 -0.60 30.86 -22.91
CA LYS A 328 0.03 31.59 -24.01
C LYS A 328 1.28 32.37 -23.57
N GLU A 329 1.29 32.92 -22.36
CA GLU A 329 2.45 33.63 -21.78
C GLU A 329 3.65 32.70 -21.61
N ILE A 330 3.41 31.46 -21.17
CA ILE A 330 4.44 30.42 -21.01
C ILE A 330 4.71 29.63 -22.29
N GLU A 331 4.09 30.01 -23.42
CA GLU A 331 4.28 29.37 -24.73
C GLU A 331 3.86 27.88 -24.76
N PHE A 332 2.92 27.48 -23.91
CA PHE A 332 2.39 26.13 -23.85
C PHE A 332 1.18 25.96 -24.78
N GLU A 333 1.25 24.96 -25.66
CA GLU A 333 0.15 24.62 -26.56
C GLU A 333 -0.75 23.53 -25.95
N LEU A 334 -2.02 23.87 -25.76
CA LEU A 334 -3.02 22.89 -25.32
C LEU A 334 -3.25 21.80 -26.39
N PRO A 335 -3.44 20.53 -25.99
CA PRO A 335 -3.87 19.48 -26.90
C PRO A 335 -5.16 19.86 -27.63
N LYS A 336 -5.23 19.58 -28.94
CA LYS A 336 -6.35 20.00 -29.81
C LYS A 336 -7.72 19.53 -29.35
N ASP A 337 -7.78 18.37 -28.69
CA ASP A 337 -9.02 17.73 -28.24
C ASP A 337 -9.36 17.99 -26.77
N ILE A 338 -8.65 18.90 -26.10
CA ILE A 338 -8.88 19.16 -24.67
C ILE A 338 -10.26 19.79 -24.44
N ARG A 339 -11.00 19.24 -23.48
CA ARG A 339 -12.29 19.76 -23.04
C ARG A 339 -12.22 20.18 -21.58
N PHE A 340 -12.54 21.44 -21.33
CA PHE A 340 -12.67 21.94 -19.97
C PHE A 340 -14.09 21.69 -19.44
N PRO A 341 -14.26 21.51 -18.12
CA PRO A 341 -15.58 21.44 -17.50
C PRO A 341 -16.44 22.66 -17.87
N GLN A 342 -17.72 22.46 -18.15
CA GLN A 342 -18.64 23.56 -18.46
C GLN A 342 -19.04 24.38 -17.22
N LYS A 343 -19.05 23.72 -16.06
CA LYS A 343 -19.32 24.31 -14.76
C LYS A 343 -18.22 23.89 -13.81
N TYR A 344 -17.60 24.87 -13.19
CA TYR A 344 -16.59 24.69 -12.17
C TYR A 344 -16.63 25.92 -11.26
N GLU A 345 -16.15 25.75 -10.04
CA GLU A 345 -15.94 26.83 -9.11
C GLU A 345 -14.73 27.67 -9.51
N LYS A 346 -14.72 28.97 -9.17
CA LYS A 346 -13.58 29.85 -9.41
C LYS A 346 -12.33 29.32 -8.71
N GLY A 347 -11.16 29.59 -9.31
CA GLY A 347 -9.89 29.09 -8.80
C GLY A 347 -9.49 27.79 -9.48
N ILE A 348 -9.02 27.91 -10.71
CA ILE A 348 -8.26 26.88 -11.41
C ILE A 348 -6.85 26.89 -10.84
N ILE A 349 -6.33 25.72 -10.49
CA ILE A 349 -4.96 25.55 -10.01
C ILE A 349 -4.11 25.07 -11.17
N LEU A 350 -3.04 25.79 -11.47
CA LEU A 350 -1.98 25.33 -12.36
C LEU A 350 -0.72 25.09 -11.54
N SER A 351 -0.11 23.92 -11.70
CA SER A 351 1.15 23.55 -11.06
C SER A 351 2.01 22.74 -12.03
N GLY A 352 3.30 22.62 -11.73
CA GLY A 352 4.25 21.90 -12.57
C GLY A 352 5.13 20.93 -11.80
N SER A 353 5.53 19.85 -12.48
CA SER A 353 6.61 18.98 -12.05
C SER A 353 7.41 18.45 -13.26
N PRO A 354 8.69 18.08 -13.08
CA PRO A 354 9.44 17.40 -14.13
C PRO A 354 8.89 16.00 -14.47
N TYR A 355 8.01 15.43 -13.65
CA TYR A 355 7.49 14.06 -13.82
C TYR A 355 6.19 13.99 -14.62
N THR A 356 5.26 14.92 -14.39
CA THR A 356 3.96 14.99 -15.08
C THR A 356 3.78 16.24 -15.92
N GLY A 357 4.74 17.16 -15.91
CA GLY A 357 4.68 18.40 -16.68
C GLY A 357 3.70 19.39 -16.05
N ILE A 358 2.90 20.04 -16.90
CA ILE A 358 1.90 21.02 -16.46
C ILE A 358 0.61 20.30 -16.05
N ASN A 359 0.17 20.56 -14.82
CA ASN A 359 -1.06 20.04 -14.23
C ASN A 359 -2.08 21.16 -14.05
N ILE A 360 -3.32 20.89 -14.45
CA ILE A 360 -4.44 21.83 -14.34
C ILE A 360 -5.58 21.15 -13.58
N SER A 361 -5.88 21.66 -12.40
CA SER A 361 -6.91 21.11 -11.50
C SER A 361 -8.04 22.12 -11.29
N PHE A 362 -9.27 21.62 -11.23
CA PHE A 362 -10.49 22.42 -11.10
C PHE A 362 -11.20 22.11 -9.78
N GLY A 363 -11.87 23.11 -9.21
CA GLY A 363 -12.81 22.90 -8.10
C GLY A 363 -12.18 22.51 -6.76
N LEU A 364 -10.89 22.81 -6.56
CA LEU A 364 -10.15 22.47 -5.34
C LEU A 364 -9.30 23.62 -4.81
N ALA A 365 -9.37 24.80 -5.43
CA ALA A 365 -8.64 25.97 -4.91
C ALA A 365 -9.08 26.34 -3.50
N HIS A 366 -10.32 26.07 -3.12
CA HIS A 366 -10.77 26.32 -1.75
C HIS A 366 -10.05 25.47 -0.68
N CYS A 367 -9.39 24.38 -1.07
CA CYS A 367 -8.64 23.50 -0.16
C CYS A 367 -7.18 23.96 0.07
N ILE A 368 -6.62 24.82 -0.78
CA ILE A 368 -5.18 25.11 -0.77
C ILE A 368 -4.88 26.37 0.04
N ALA A 369 -4.36 26.22 1.26
CA ALA A 369 -4.01 27.32 2.15
C ALA A 369 -2.66 27.98 1.76
N SER A 370 -2.65 28.72 0.65
CA SER A 370 -1.50 29.50 0.17
C SER A 370 -1.79 31.01 0.28
N PRO A 371 -0.80 31.85 0.66
CA PRO A 371 -0.96 33.31 0.65
C PRO A 371 -1.33 33.90 -0.72
N GLU A 372 -0.92 33.24 -1.81
CA GLU A 372 -1.23 33.61 -3.19
C GLU A 372 -2.62 33.15 -3.65
N ASN A 373 -3.32 32.35 -2.84
CA ASN A 373 -4.62 31.80 -3.20
C ASN A 373 -5.80 32.63 -2.64
N PRO A 374 -6.46 33.47 -3.46
CA PRO A 374 -7.62 34.23 -3.01
C PRO A 374 -8.89 33.40 -2.86
N TYR A 375 -8.87 32.11 -3.25
CA TYR A 375 -10.04 31.23 -3.28
C TYR A 375 -10.10 30.26 -2.10
N TYR A 376 -9.10 30.25 -1.21
CA TYR A 376 -9.10 29.39 -0.02
C TYR A 376 -10.31 29.68 0.89
N VAL A 377 -11.01 28.62 1.31
CA VAL A 377 -12.18 28.70 2.21
C VAL A 377 -12.06 27.59 3.25
N GLN A 378 -11.63 27.93 4.45
CA GLN A 378 -11.36 26.98 5.54
C GLN A 378 -12.51 25.99 5.79
N GLU A 379 -13.74 26.48 5.98
CA GLU A 379 -14.92 25.63 6.26
C GLU A 379 -15.12 24.54 5.20
N ARG A 380 -14.84 24.85 3.94
CA ARG A 380 -14.91 23.87 2.85
C ARG A 380 -13.66 22.99 2.79
N ALA A 381 -12.49 23.55 3.04
CA ALA A 381 -11.24 22.81 3.10
C ALA A 381 -11.30 21.68 4.14
N GLU A 382 -11.93 21.92 5.30
CA GLU A 382 -12.13 20.90 6.34
C GLU A 382 -12.95 19.69 5.87
N THR A 383 -13.78 19.85 4.84
CA THR A 383 -14.61 18.77 4.27
C THR A 383 -13.91 18.10 3.09
N ASP A 384 -13.31 18.91 2.21
CA ASP A 384 -12.89 18.45 0.89
C ASP A 384 -11.40 18.10 0.80
N SER A 385 -10.53 18.64 1.67
CA SER A 385 -9.07 18.52 1.51
C SER A 385 -8.56 17.09 1.65
N PHE A 386 -9.24 16.23 2.43
CA PHE A 386 -8.83 14.82 2.50
C PHE A 386 -9.03 14.08 1.17
N GLY A 387 -9.94 14.55 0.31
CA GLY A 387 -10.10 14.05 -1.06
C GLY A 387 -8.82 14.17 -1.91
N ILE A 388 -7.97 15.17 -1.63
CA ILE A 388 -6.66 15.33 -2.27
C ILE A 388 -5.72 14.19 -1.86
N ILE A 389 -5.72 13.82 -0.58
CA ILE A 389 -4.85 12.76 -0.02
C ILE A 389 -5.32 11.38 -0.47
N SER A 390 -6.63 11.13 -0.45
CA SER A 390 -7.20 9.84 -0.84
C SER A 390 -7.28 9.61 -2.36
N GLY A 391 -6.95 10.63 -3.16
CA GLY A 391 -7.04 10.55 -4.61
C GLY A 391 -8.47 10.49 -5.16
N ASN A 392 -9.48 10.87 -4.36
CA ASN A 392 -10.86 10.84 -4.80
C ASN A 392 -11.08 11.79 -5.98
N GLY A 393 -11.39 11.23 -7.16
CA GLY A 393 -11.49 11.97 -8.42
C GLY A 393 -10.15 12.30 -9.09
N LEU A 394 -9.04 11.72 -8.62
CA LEU A 394 -7.66 11.93 -9.10
C LEU A 394 -7.32 13.42 -9.29
N PRO A 395 -7.45 14.22 -8.22
CA PRO A 395 -7.41 15.68 -8.34
C PRO A 395 -6.02 16.22 -8.66
N PHE A 396 -4.99 15.51 -8.23
CA PHE A 396 -3.59 15.86 -8.39
C PHE A 396 -2.75 14.59 -8.59
N PRO A 397 -1.66 14.66 -9.39
CA PRO A 397 -0.64 13.63 -9.37
C PRO A 397 0.02 13.51 -7.99
N TYR A 398 0.56 12.33 -7.70
CA TYR A 398 1.21 12.01 -6.43
C TYR A 398 2.30 13.02 -6.03
N GLU A 399 3.14 13.47 -6.97
CA GLU A 399 4.18 14.45 -6.66
C GLU A 399 3.61 15.80 -6.21
N ILE A 400 2.47 16.21 -6.77
CA ILE A 400 1.84 17.49 -6.45
C ILE A 400 1.22 17.39 -5.06
N VAL A 401 0.62 16.24 -4.71
CA VAL A 401 0.16 15.97 -3.34
C VAL A 401 1.33 16.01 -2.36
N CYS A 402 2.48 15.41 -2.69
CA CYS A 402 3.68 15.49 -1.86
C CYS A 402 4.13 16.94 -1.63
N LYS A 403 4.14 17.78 -2.68
CA LYS A 403 4.44 19.22 -2.53
C LYS A 403 3.47 19.94 -1.62
N LEU A 404 2.17 19.66 -1.74
CA LEU A 404 1.15 20.28 -0.90
C LEU A 404 1.39 19.94 0.58
N ILE A 405 1.76 18.69 0.88
CA ILE A 405 2.10 18.23 2.24
C ILE A 405 3.38 18.93 2.74
N GLU A 406 4.46 18.92 1.94
CA GLU A 406 5.76 19.49 2.33
C GLU A 406 5.70 20.99 2.63
N ASN A 407 4.84 21.72 1.90
CA ASN A 407 4.66 23.16 2.06
C ASN A 407 3.53 23.51 3.05
N ASN A 408 2.95 22.52 3.74
CA ASN A 408 1.83 22.69 4.68
C ASN A 408 0.62 23.45 4.07
N LEU A 409 0.30 23.18 2.80
CA LEU A 409 -0.73 23.90 2.04
C LEU A 409 -2.13 23.28 2.17
N ILE A 410 -2.29 22.20 2.93
CA ILE A 410 -3.58 21.52 3.18
C ILE A 410 -3.79 21.26 4.69
N PRO A 411 -3.72 22.31 5.54
CA PRO A 411 -3.73 22.18 6.99
C PRO A 411 -5.06 21.64 7.54
N ASP A 412 -6.14 21.72 6.75
CA ASP A 412 -7.48 21.28 7.13
C ASP A 412 -7.78 19.83 6.70
N ALA A 413 -6.83 19.15 6.03
CA ALA A 413 -7.02 17.76 5.61
C ALA A 413 -7.19 16.84 6.83
N ASN A 414 -8.39 16.26 6.95
CA ASN A 414 -8.77 15.42 8.07
C ASN A 414 -9.61 14.23 7.57
N ILE A 415 -9.21 13.01 7.90
CA ILE A 415 -10.01 11.82 7.58
C ILE A 415 -11.24 11.71 8.50
N PHE A 416 -11.20 12.39 9.65
CA PHE A 416 -12.26 12.35 10.66
C PHE A 416 -13.27 13.48 10.45
N THR A 417 -14.52 13.15 10.12
CA THR A 417 -15.53 14.16 9.74
C THR A 417 -16.68 14.36 10.73
N SER A 418 -16.98 13.40 11.63
CA SER A 418 -18.09 13.58 12.61
C SER A 418 -18.13 12.65 13.83
N GLN A 419 -17.49 11.48 13.78
CA GLN A 419 -17.59 10.47 14.87
C GLN A 419 -16.51 10.61 15.97
N TYR A 420 -15.43 11.34 15.70
CA TYR A 420 -14.31 11.54 16.62
C TYR A 420 -14.19 13.01 16.97
N VAL A 421 -13.50 13.29 18.08
CA VAL A 421 -13.16 14.67 18.43
C VAL A 421 -12.30 15.22 17.30
N LYS A 422 -12.81 16.25 16.63
CA LYS A 422 -12.28 16.76 15.37
C LYS A 422 -10.83 17.21 15.51
N GLU A 423 -10.45 17.78 16.65
CA GLU A 423 -9.09 18.28 16.91
C GLU A 423 -8.06 17.15 17.00
N GLU A 424 -8.36 16.08 17.73
CA GLU A 424 -7.53 14.89 17.88
C GLU A 424 -7.40 14.17 16.54
N GLY A 425 -8.53 13.99 15.83
CA GLY A 425 -8.55 13.42 14.49
C GLY A 425 -7.71 14.22 13.49
N LEU A 426 -7.80 15.55 13.54
CA LEU A 426 -6.98 16.43 12.69
C LEU A 426 -5.49 16.26 13.01
N LYS A 427 -5.10 16.29 14.28
CA LYS A 427 -3.69 16.15 14.70
C LYS A 427 -3.08 14.85 14.20
N ILE A 428 -3.76 13.72 14.42
CA ILE A 428 -3.25 12.42 13.99
C ILE A 428 -3.26 12.26 12.47
N THR A 429 -4.25 12.82 11.76
CA THR A 429 -4.26 12.84 10.29
C THR A 429 -3.08 13.65 9.77
N GLN A 430 -2.90 14.87 10.27
CA GLN A 430 -1.82 15.79 9.86
C GLN A 430 -0.44 15.17 10.11
N ALA A 431 -0.25 14.50 11.25
CA ALA A 431 1.00 13.81 11.57
C ALA A 431 1.33 12.64 10.63
N ASN A 432 0.34 12.10 9.91
CA ASN A 432 0.49 10.91 9.07
C ASN A 432 0.11 11.15 7.58
N LEU A 433 0.03 12.41 7.13
CA LEU A 433 -0.39 12.74 5.76
C LEU A 433 0.45 12.05 4.69
N GLN A 434 1.77 11.97 4.87
CA GLN A 434 2.64 11.35 3.89
C GLN A 434 2.35 9.85 3.75
N PHE A 435 2.20 9.13 4.86
CA PHE A 435 1.83 7.71 4.82
C PHE A 435 0.46 7.52 4.15
N LEU A 436 -0.53 8.34 4.49
CA LEU A 436 -1.87 8.27 3.90
C LEU A 436 -1.82 8.53 2.38
N ALA A 437 -1.06 9.54 1.93
CA ALA A 437 -0.89 9.83 0.51
C ALA A 437 -0.20 8.67 -0.22
N ASP A 438 0.89 8.12 0.33
CA ASP A 438 1.60 6.97 -0.25
C ASP A 438 0.68 5.75 -0.36
N TYR A 439 -0.12 5.51 0.68
CA TYR A 439 -1.05 4.40 0.77
C TYR A 439 -2.21 4.50 -0.24
N TYR A 440 -2.88 5.65 -0.32
CA TYR A 440 -4.05 5.81 -1.20
C TYR A 440 -3.68 6.05 -2.65
N LEU A 441 -2.59 6.79 -2.91
CA LEU A 441 -2.15 7.12 -4.27
C LEU A 441 -1.18 6.10 -4.85
N MET A 442 -0.83 5.06 -4.07
CA MET A 442 0.12 4.01 -4.45
C MET A 442 1.48 4.59 -4.92
N GLY A 443 1.90 5.67 -4.26
CA GLY A 443 3.08 6.44 -4.61
C GLY A 443 4.25 6.17 -3.66
N ARG A 444 5.46 6.36 -4.18
CA ARG A 444 6.71 6.22 -3.43
C ARG A 444 7.59 7.43 -3.56
N LYS A 445 7.60 8.27 -2.53
CA LYS A 445 8.39 9.50 -2.49
C LYS A 445 9.88 9.28 -2.74
N ASP A 446 10.45 8.19 -2.24
CA ASP A 446 11.86 7.85 -2.39
C ASP A 446 12.26 7.38 -3.80
N LYS A 447 11.29 6.95 -4.61
CA LYS A 447 11.51 6.38 -5.95
C LYS A 447 10.95 7.26 -7.06
N ASP A 448 9.71 7.71 -6.87
CA ASP A 448 8.96 8.51 -7.83
C ASP A 448 9.39 9.98 -7.79
N LEU A 449 10.09 10.41 -6.73
CA LEU A 449 10.68 11.73 -6.57
C LEU A 449 12.19 11.58 -6.31
N SER A 450 13.05 11.82 -7.31
CA SER A 450 14.52 11.73 -7.19
C SER A 450 15.25 12.62 -8.22
N PRO A 451 16.42 13.19 -7.90
CA PRO A 451 16.77 14.09 -6.81
C PRO A 451 16.37 15.55 -7.15
N LYS A 452 16.59 16.48 -6.20
CA LYS A 452 16.45 17.95 -6.35
C LYS A 452 17.11 18.57 -7.60
N GLU A 453 17.93 17.82 -8.32
CA GLU A 453 18.61 18.24 -9.54
C GLU A 453 17.67 18.42 -10.74
N LEU A 454 16.47 17.81 -10.70
CA LEU A 454 15.42 17.98 -11.71
C LEU A 454 14.37 19.05 -11.35
N TRP A 455 14.41 19.56 -10.12
CA TRP A 455 13.60 20.70 -9.66
C TRP A 455 14.33 22.00 -10.03
#